data_AF-A0A7C4MTJ5-F1
#
_entry.id   AF-A0A7C4MTJ5-F1
#
_cell.length_a   1.000
_cell.length_b   1.000
_cell.length_c   1.000
_cell.angle_alpha   90.00
_cell.angle_beta   90.00
_cell.angle_gamma   90.00
#
_symmetry.space_group_name_H-M   'P 1'
#
loop_
_entity.id
_entity.type
_entity.pdbx_description
1 polymer ?
#
loop_
_entity_poly.entity_id
_entity_poly.type
_entity_poly.pdbx_seq_one_letter_code
_entity_poly.pdbx_strand_id
1 'polypeptide(L)' 'MEEFYRIRRLPPYVFEVVNRAKAAARNAGADIIDLGMGNPDLPAPEHVIEKM' A
#
# COMPACT_ATOMS: atom_id res chain seq x y z
N MET A 1 -0.85 26.51 14.10
CA MET A 1 -0.26 25.16 14.00
C MET A 1 1.16 25.34 13.50
N GLU A 2 2.14 24.94 14.29
CA GLU A 2 3.54 24.95 13.88
C GLU A 2 3.73 23.89 12.78
N GLU A 3 4.18 24.31 11.60
CA GLU A 3 4.26 23.42 10.44
C GLU A 3 5.57 22.62 10.50
N PHE A 4 5.49 21.28 10.51
CA PHE A 4 6.66 20.41 10.65
C PHE A 4 7.55 20.47 9.39
N TYR A 5 8.66 21.17 9.50
CA TYR A 5 9.64 21.38 8.42
C TYR A 5 10.10 20.11 7.69
N ARG A 6 10.16 18.95 8.38
CA ARG A 6 10.58 17.68 7.79
C ARG A 6 9.60 17.11 6.75
N ILE A 7 8.31 17.41 6.87
CA ILE A 7 7.28 16.88 5.95
C ILE A 7 7.49 17.45 4.54
N ARG A 8 7.90 18.71 4.42
CA ARG A 8 8.16 19.38 3.13
C ARG A 8 9.29 18.75 2.29
N ARG A 9 10.10 17.88 2.89
CA ARG A 9 11.22 17.19 2.23
C ARG A 9 10.86 15.78 1.77
N LEU A 10 9.68 15.27 2.12
CA LEU A 10 9.28 13.93 1.71
C LEU A 10 8.98 13.94 0.20
N PRO A 11 9.60 13.03 -0.58
CA PRO A 11 9.26 12.90 -1.97
C PRO A 11 7.80 12.42 -2.11
N PRO A 12 7.14 12.69 -3.25
CA PRO A 12 5.85 12.12 -3.55
C PRO A 12 5.89 10.58 -3.48
N TYR A 13 4.82 9.97 -2.97
CA TYR A 13 4.72 8.51 -2.93
C TYR A 13 4.53 7.98 -4.36
N VAL A 14 5.59 7.40 -4.92
CA VAL A 14 5.66 7.01 -6.34
C VAL A 14 4.57 6.01 -6.73
N PHE A 15 4.18 5.13 -5.82
CA PHE A 15 3.16 4.10 -6.09
C PHE A 15 1.72 4.63 -6.06
N GLU A 16 1.50 5.88 -5.62
CA GLU A 16 0.17 6.48 -5.50
C GLU A 16 -0.56 6.52 -6.85
N VAL A 17 0.15 6.97 -7.90
CA VAL A 17 -0.39 7.08 -9.26
C VAL A 17 -0.77 5.70 -9.82
N VAL A 18 0.10 4.70 -9.61
CA VAL A 18 -0.15 3.33 -10.06
C VAL A 18 -1.32 2.71 -9.31
N ASN A 19 -1.44 2.96 -8.00
CA ASN A 19 -2.56 2.49 -7.19
C ASN A 19 -3.89 3.08 -7.64
N ARG A 20 -3.94 4.39 -7.97
CA ARG A 20 -5.14 5.02 -8.55
C ARG A 20 -5.53 4.39 -9.88
N ALA A 21 -4.57 4.19 -10.77
CA ALA A 21 -4.82 3.56 -12.07
C ALA A 21 -5.33 2.12 -11.92
N LYS A 22 -4.70 1.32 -11.05
CA LYS A 22 -5.16 -0.04 -10.72
C LYS A 22 -6.58 -0.05 -10.16
N ALA A 23 -6.90 0.87 -9.25
CA ALA A 23 -8.24 0.96 -8.66
C ALA A 23 -9.31 1.30 -9.72
N ALA A 24 -9.03 2.25 -10.61
CA ALA A 24 -9.92 2.60 -11.71
C ALA A 24 -10.14 1.41 -12.67
N ALA A 25 -9.08 0.68 -13.02
CA ALA A 25 -9.16 -0.49 -13.89
C ALA A 25 -9.96 -1.63 -13.24
N ARG A 26 -9.74 -1.93 -11.95
CA ARG A 26 -10.53 -2.92 -11.20
C ARG A 26 -12.02 -2.54 -11.16
N ASN A 27 -12.33 -1.27 -10.91
CA ASN A 27 -13.71 -0.79 -10.92
C ASN A 27 -14.39 -0.87 -12.29
N ALA A 28 -13.61 -0.85 -13.38
CA ALA A 28 -14.08 -1.08 -14.74
C ALA A 28 -14.21 -2.57 -15.10
N GLY A 29 -13.96 -3.48 -14.15
CA GLY A 29 -14.09 -4.94 -14.34
C GLY A 29 -12.83 -5.62 -14.89
N ALA A 30 -11.68 -4.94 -14.93
CA ALA A 30 -10.43 -5.58 -15.30
C ALA A 30 -9.97 -6.55 -14.20
N ASP A 31 -9.57 -7.76 -14.60
CA ASP A 31 -8.89 -8.72 -13.74
C ASP A 31 -7.41 -8.31 -13.59
N ILE A 32 -7.03 -7.85 -12.40
CA ILE A 32 -5.73 -7.24 -12.14
C ILE A 32 -4.92 -8.13 -11.20
N ILE A 33 -3.84 -8.72 -11.73
CA ILE A 33 -2.80 -9.40 -10.94
C ILE A 33 -1.77 -8.36 -10.49
N ASP A 34 -1.65 -8.16 -9.18
CA ASP A 34 -0.83 -7.10 -8.58
C ASP A 34 0.42 -7.66 -7.92
N LEU A 35 1.52 -7.68 -8.68
CA LEU A 35 2.85 -8.10 -8.22
C LEU A 35 3.72 -6.90 -7.80
N GLY A 36 3.11 -5.72 -7.60
CA GLY A 36 3.84 -4.47 -7.38
C GLY A 36 4.24 -4.21 -5.93
N MET A 37 3.67 -4.94 -4.97
CA MET A 37 3.90 -4.77 -3.54
C MET A 37 4.22 -6.12 -2.89
N GLY A 38 5.26 -6.18 -2.05
CA GLY A 38 5.64 -7.37 -1.29
C GLY A 38 4.75 -7.62 -0.07
N ASN A 39 3.44 -7.39 -0.19
CA ASN A 39 2.50 -7.63 0.88
C ASN A 39 2.30 -9.14 1.04
N PRO A 40 2.47 -9.72 2.23
CA PRO A 40 2.19 -11.12 2.46
C PRO A 40 0.69 -11.38 2.27
N ASP A 41 0.38 -12.48 1.60
CA ASP A 41 -0.96 -13.05 1.44
C ASP A 41 -1.29 -14.07 2.55
N LEU A 42 -0.27 -14.62 3.19
CA LEU A 42 -0.40 -15.55 4.31
C LEU A 42 -0.56 -14.83 5.65
N PRO A 43 -1.28 -15.44 6.62
CA PRO A 43 -1.37 -14.90 7.97
C PRO A 43 -0.01 -14.92 8.67
N ALA A 44 0.11 -14.12 9.72
CA ALA A 44 1.23 -14.23 10.65
C ALA A 44 1.27 -15.64 11.28
N PRO A 45 2.45 -16.15 11.67
CA PRO A 45 2.56 -17.46 12.32
C PRO A 45 1.74 -17.56 13.62
N GLU A 46 1.10 -18.72 13.86
CA GLU A 46 0.20 -18.94 15.00
C GLU A 46 0.84 -18.60 16.35
N HIS A 47 2.07 -19.05 16.60
CA HIS A 47 2.79 -18.78 17.86
C HIS A 47 3.03 -17.29 18.14
N VAL A 48 3.00 -16.42 17.12
CA VAL A 48 3.11 -14.97 17.29
C VAL A 48 1.77 -14.39 17.72
N ILE A 49 0.67 -14.88 17.13
CA ILE A 49 -0.69 -14.47 17.44
C ILE A 49 -1.06 -14.90 18.86
N GLU A 50 -0.74 -16.13 19.25
CA GLU A 50 -1.02 -16.69 20.58
C GLU A 50 -0.29 -15.98 21.73
N LYS A 51 0.80 -15.26 21.43
CA LYS A 51 1.58 -14.51 22.41
C LYS A 51 0.99 -13.13 22.72
N MET A 52 0.14 -12.59 21.85
CA MET A 52 -0.49 -11.27 22.00
C MET A 52 -1.61 -11.30 23.05
#